data_AF-A0A397T7U9-F1
#
_entry.id   AF-A0A397T7U9-F1
#
_cell.length_a   1.000
_cell.length_b   1.000
_cell.length_c   1.000
_cell.angle_alpha   90.00
_cell.angle_beta   90.00
_cell.angle_gamma   90.00
#
_symmetry.space_group_name_H-M   'P 1'
#
loop_
_entity.id
_entity.type
_entity.pdbx_description
1 polymer ?
#
loop_
_entity_poly.entity_id
_entity_poly.type
_entity_poly.pdbx_seq_one_letter_code
_entity_poly.pdbx_strand_id
1 'polypeptide(L)'
;MDGNNGNNKNNENAYEENGNNIPYHLKRTYESLTRRQRELYDDLSSHGSKLPFSIKFSEDALDKESVKYQILHNGLRKVLGIVVSLLKDRVCAENDSPSKKKARIEEYRFEKIGCILIT
;
A
#
# COMPACT_ATOMS: atom_id res chain seq x y z
N MET A 1 -17.58 45.71 -4.24
CA MET A 1 -17.85 45.74 -2.78
C MET A 1 -18.29 44.36 -2.39
N ASP A 2 -17.36 43.62 -1.80
CA ASP A 2 -17.59 42.30 -1.22
C ASP A 2 -18.48 42.42 0.01
N GLY A 3 -19.45 41.52 0.11
CA GLY A 3 -20.37 41.43 1.24
C GLY A 3 -20.62 39.96 1.57
N ASN A 4 -19.62 39.33 2.19
CA ASN A 4 -19.80 38.10 2.96
C ASN A 4 -20.83 38.36 4.06
N ASN A 5 -21.90 37.56 4.12
CA ASN A 5 -22.67 37.40 5.35
C ASN A 5 -22.90 35.91 5.60
N GLY A 6 -22.18 35.40 6.59
CA GLY A 6 -22.16 34.00 6.98
C GLY A 6 -23.49 33.57 7.59
N ASN A 7 -23.84 32.30 7.36
CA ASN A 7 -24.80 31.58 8.17
C ASN A 7 -24.26 30.18 8.43
N ASN A 8 -23.42 30.09 9.47
CA ASN A 8 -23.09 28.87 10.18
C ASN A 8 -24.30 28.46 11.04
N LYS A 9 -25.07 27.47 10.57
CA LYS A 9 -26.02 26.65 11.35
C LYS A 9 -26.09 25.32 10.58
N ASN A 10 -25.77 24.15 11.13
CA ASN A 10 -26.36 23.53 12.30
C ASN A 10 -25.36 22.54 12.93
N ASN A 11 -24.96 22.78 14.18
CA ASN A 11 -24.41 21.76 15.06
C ASN A 11 -25.50 21.28 16.03
N GLU A 12 -26.56 20.67 15.50
CA GLU A 12 -27.55 19.99 16.35
C GLU A 12 -27.02 18.60 16.72
N ASN A 13 -26.22 18.54 17.79
CA ASN A 13 -25.99 17.29 18.50
C ASN A 13 -27.16 17.08 19.47
N ALA A 14 -28.27 16.55 18.98
CA ALA A 14 -29.31 15.99 19.82
C ALA A 14 -28.80 14.65 20.38
N TYR A 15 -28.39 14.64 21.65
CA TYR A 15 -28.09 13.41 22.37
C TYR A 15 -29.42 12.79 22.79
N GLU A 16 -29.86 11.76 22.08
CA GLU A 16 -30.90 10.86 22.60
C GLU A 16 -30.27 9.60 23.17
N GLU A 17 -30.74 9.31 24.38
CA GLU A 17 -30.29 8.31 25.33
C GLU A 17 -30.88 6.93 24.99
N ASN A 18 -30.00 5.92 24.92
CA ASN A 18 -30.19 4.47 25.12
C ASN A 18 -29.69 3.55 23.99
N GLY A 19 -28.67 2.75 24.34
CA GLY A 19 -28.31 1.49 23.68
C GLY A 19 -27.52 1.61 22.37
N ASN A 20 -26.21 1.82 22.46
CA ASN A 20 -25.23 1.51 21.39
C ASN A 20 -25.23 2.41 20.14
N ASN A 21 -25.68 3.67 20.23
CA ASN A 21 -25.56 4.60 19.11
C ASN A 21 -24.13 5.11 18.95
N ILE A 22 -23.32 4.36 18.19
CA ILE A 22 -22.03 4.83 17.67
C ILE A 22 -22.27 6.14 16.91
N PRO A 23 -21.54 7.23 17.21
CA PRO A 23 -21.66 8.50 16.49
C PRO A 23 -21.63 8.29 14.98
N TYR A 24 -22.52 8.97 14.23
CA TYR A 24 -22.69 8.74 12.79
C TYR A 24 -21.36 8.82 12.01
N HIS A 25 -20.51 9.80 12.37
CA HIS A 25 -19.19 9.95 11.76
C HIS A 25 -18.33 8.69 11.94
N LEU A 26 -18.37 8.07 13.12
CA LEU A 26 -17.60 6.90 13.48
C LEU A 26 -18.15 5.64 12.78
N LYS A 27 -19.48 5.49 12.69
CA LYS A 27 -20.13 4.45 11.89
C LYS A 27 -19.72 4.54 10.41
N ARG A 28 -19.75 5.75 9.84
CA ARG A 28 -19.34 6.02 8.45
C ARG A 28 -17.86 5.72 8.19
N THR A 29 -16.98 6.06 9.13
CA THR A 29 -15.56 5.75 9.04
C THR A 29 -15.33 4.23 9.09
N TYR A 30 -15.99 3.53 10.00
CA TYR A 30 -15.87 2.07 10.13
C TYR A 30 -16.35 1.35 8.87
N GLU A 31 -17.51 1.74 8.33
CA GLU A 31 -18.02 1.20 7.07
C GLU A 31 -17.06 1.46 5.90
N SER A 32 -16.49 2.67 5.80
CA SER A 32 -15.53 3.03 4.76
C SER A 32 -14.20 2.28 4.88
N LEU A 33 -13.75 1.99 6.09
CA LEU A 33 -12.56 1.19 6.35
C LEU A 33 -12.82 -0.27 5.98
N THR A 34 -13.97 -0.81 6.40
CA THR A 34 -14.41 -2.18 6.11
C THR A 34 -14.56 -2.39 4.60
N ARG A 35 -15.07 -1.40 3.86
CA ARG A 35 -15.16 -1.44 2.40
C ARG A 35 -13.77 -1.53 1.76
N ARG A 36 -12.84 -0.67 2.18
CA ARG A 36 -11.45 -0.68 1.69
C ARG A 36 -10.70 -1.96 2.02
N GLN A 37 -10.91 -2.53 3.21
CA GLN A 37 -10.36 -3.83 3.58
C GLN A 37 -10.87 -4.95 2.66
N ARG A 38 -12.14 -4.91 2.29
CA ARG A 38 -12.75 -5.86 1.37
C ARG A 38 -12.22 -5.68 -0.05
N GLU A 39 -12.10 -4.45 -0.54
CA GLU A 39 -11.47 -4.11 -1.82
C GLU A 39 -10.02 -4.63 -1.89
N LEU A 40 -9.24 -4.51 -0.80
CA LEU A 40 -7.88 -5.05 -0.73
C LEU A 40 -7.84 -6.59 -0.75
N TYR A 41 -8.77 -7.24 -0.06
CA TYR A 41 -8.86 -8.70 -0.03
C TYR A 41 -9.35 -9.28 -1.35
N ASP A 42 -10.33 -8.65 -1.97
CA ASP A 42 -10.85 -9.03 -3.28
C ASP A 42 -9.84 -8.73 -4.38
N ASP A 43 -9.08 -7.63 -4.32
CA ASP A 43 -7.98 -7.38 -5.26
C ASP A 43 -6.85 -8.41 -5.09
N LEU A 44 -6.48 -8.75 -3.85
CA LEU A 44 -5.54 -9.82 -3.54
C LEU A 44 -6.01 -11.21 -4.05
N SER A 45 -7.33 -11.44 -4.05
CA SER A 45 -7.98 -12.67 -4.53
C SER A 45 -8.21 -12.68 -6.06
N SER A 46 -8.46 -11.51 -6.66
CA SER A 46 -8.75 -11.28 -8.08
C SER A 46 -7.46 -11.28 -8.91
N HIS A 47 -6.39 -10.66 -8.40
CA HIS A 47 -5.04 -10.76 -8.93
C HIS A 47 -4.38 -12.11 -8.60
N GLY A 48 -5.13 -13.21 -8.64
CA GLY A 48 -4.61 -14.57 -8.72
C GLY A 48 -3.46 -14.91 -7.78
N SER A 49 -3.40 -14.29 -6.60
CA SER A 49 -2.33 -14.57 -5.65
C SER A 49 -2.71 -15.87 -4.95
N LYS A 50 -2.42 -16.97 -5.64
CA LYS A 50 -1.69 -18.04 -4.96
C LYS A 50 -0.58 -17.30 -4.22
N LEU A 51 -0.73 -17.06 -2.91
CA LEU A 51 0.29 -16.39 -2.11
C LEU A 51 1.60 -17.00 -2.58
N PRO A 52 2.54 -16.22 -3.12
CA PRO A 52 3.65 -16.81 -3.87
C PRO A 52 4.46 -17.77 -2.98
N PHE A 53 4.27 -17.69 -1.66
CA PHE A 53 4.79 -18.60 -0.67
C PHE A 53 3.75 -18.88 0.45
N SER A 54 2.84 -19.84 0.22
CA SER A 54 2.11 -20.46 1.34
C SER A 54 3.08 -21.42 2.04
N ILE A 55 3.58 -21.02 3.21
CA ILE A 55 4.42 -21.86 4.06
C ILE A 55 3.53 -22.53 5.09
N LYS A 56 3.44 -23.87 5.02
CA LYS A 56 2.72 -24.67 6.01
C LYS A 56 3.72 -25.28 6.98
N PHE A 57 3.45 -25.09 8.27
CA PHE A 57 4.20 -25.72 9.34
C PHE A 57 3.48 -27.01 9.75
N SER A 58 4.25 -28.09 9.88
CA SER A 58 3.79 -29.37 10.39
C SER A 58 4.76 -29.86 11.44
N GLU A 59 4.30 -30.69 12.36
CA GLU A 59 5.14 -31.29 13.40
C GLU A 59 6.30 -32.11 12.81
N ASP A 60 6.04 -32.84 11.73
CA ASP A 60 7.06 -33.56 10.94
C ASP A 60 8.14 -32.66 10.31
N ALA A 61 7.94 -31.34 10.29
CA ALA A 61 8.93 -30.38 9.82
C ALA A 61 9.82 -29.87 10.97
N LEU A 62 9.72 -30.43 12.18
CA LEU A 62 10.66 -30.20 13.26
C LEU A 62 11.89 -31.11 13.15
N ASP A 63 11.73 -32.27 12.51
CA ASP A 63 12.84 -33.19 12.22
C ASP A 63 13.65 -32.70 11.02
N LYS A 64 14.95 -32.49 11.22
CA LYS A 64 15.87 -31.97 10.19
C LYS A 64 16.12 -32.96 9.06
N GLU A 65 15.95 -34.26 9.30
CA GLU A 65 16.14 -35.30 8.29
C GLU A 65 14.88 -35.50 7.43
N SER A 66 13.74 -34.95 7.87
CA SER A 66 12.47 -35.06 7.17
C SER A 66 12.44 -34.27 5.86
N VAL A 67 11.84 -34.88 4.84
CA VAL A 67 11.55 -34.24 3.55
C VAL A 67 10.71 -32.97 3.74
N LYS A 68 9.81 -32.95 4.73
CA LYS A 68 8.96 -31.79 5.02
C LYS A 68 9.77 -30.61 5.56
N TYR A 69 10.79 -30.86 6.37
CA TYR A 69 11.74 -29.81 6.79
C TYR A 69 12.49 -29.24 5.60
N GLN A 70 12.99 -30.07 4.69
CA GLN A 70 13.71 -29.60 3.51
C GLN A 70 12.81 -28.72 2.62
N ILE A 71 11.55 -29.11 2.43
CA ILE A 71 10.56 -28.30 1.69
C ILE A 71 10.31 -26.96 2.39
N LEU A 72 10.09 -26.99 3.72
CA LEU A 72 9.87 -25.80 4.54
C LEU A 72 11.07 -24.84 4.49
N HIS A 73 12.27 -25.36 4.70
CA HIS A 73 13.52 -24.61 4.67
C HIS A 73 13.77 -23.96 3.30
N ASN A 74 13.53 -24.70 2.22
CA ASN A 74 13.66 -24.17 0.85
C ASN A 74 12.63 -23.07 0.56
N GLY A 75 11.40 -23.21 1.07
CA GLY A 75 10.38 -22.16 1.00
C GLY A 75 10.82 -20.88 1.72
N LEU A 76 11.28 -21.01 2.96
CA LEU A 76 11.78 -19.88 3.77
C LEU A 76 12.98 -19.19 3.13
N ARG A 77 13.92 -19.96 2.56
CA ARG A 77 15.09 -19.42 1.86
C ARG A 77 14.68 -18.53 0.68
N LYS A 78 13.67 -18.93 -0.09
CA LYS A 78 13.14 -18.13 -1.21
C LYS A 78 12.50 -16.83 -0.73
N VAL A 79 11.68 -16.89 0.32
CA VAL A 79 11.04 -15.70 0.90
C VAL A 79 12.09 -14.72 1.40
N LEU A 80 13.10 -15.20 2.13
CA LEU A 80 14.19 -14.37 2.62
C LEU A 80 14.96 -13.72 1.46
N GLY A 81 15.22 -14.46 0.38
CA GLY A 81 15.85 -13.92 -0.83
C GLY A 81 15.08 -12.73 -1.41
N ILE A 82 13.75 -12.84 -1.52
CA ILE A 82 12.90 -11.74 -2.03
C ILE A 82 12.97 -10.53 -1.11
N VAL A 83 12.83 -10.72 0.21
CA VAL A 83 12.90 -9.63 1.19
C VAL A 83 14.24 -8.90 1.09
N VAL A 84 15.36 -9.64 1.00
CA VAL A 84 16.70 -9.05 0.85
C VAL A 84 16.82 -8.28 -0.47
N SER A 85 16.30 -8.81 -1.58
CA SER A 85 16.30 -8.10 -2.87
C SER A 85 15.50 -6.80 -2.79
N LEU A 86 14.30 -6.82 -2.22
CA LEU A 86 13.48 -5.61 -2.04
C LEU A 86 14.17 -4.56 -1.17
N LEU A 87 14.88 -4.98 -0.11
CA LEU A 87 15.66 -4.07 0.72
C LEU A 87 16.82 -3.46 -0.07
N LYS A 88 17.53 -4.25 -0.88
CA LYS A 88 18.59 -3.75 -1.76
C LYS A 88 18.04 -2.76 -2.78
N ASP A 89 16.91 -3.06 -3.40
CA ASP A 89 16.28 -2.19 -4.39
C ASP A 89 15.91 -0.83 -3.77
N ARG A 90 15.40 -0.83 -2.53
CA ARG A 90 15.12 0.40 -1.79
C ARG A 90 16.37 1.20 -1.46
N VAL A 91 17.40 0.55 -0.94
CA VAL A 91 18.69 1.21 -0.65
C VAL A 91 19.32 1.77 -1.92
N CYS A 92 19.25 1.05 -3.05
CA CYS A 92 19.74 1.53 -4.34
C CYS A 92 18.93 2.73 -4.87
N ALA A 93 17.60 2.70 -4.75
CA ALA A 93 16.73 3.81 -5.16
C ALA A 93 16.94 5.08 -4.33
N GLU A 94 17.29 4.94 -3.05
CA GLU A 94 17.59 6.05 -2.15
C GLU A 94 18.98 6.66 -2.41
N ASN A 95 19.91 5.85 -2.95
CA ASN A 95 21.24 6.29 -3.39
C ASN A 95 21.25 6.93 -4.80
N ASP A 96 20.14 6.86 -5.55
CA ASP A 96 19.97 7.69 -6.73
C ASP A 96 19.68 9.13 -6.29
N SER A 97 20.75 9.92 -6.21
CA SER A 97 20.69 11.33 -5.82
C SER A 97 19.55 12.06 -6.57
N PRO A 98 18.85 13.02 -5.92
CA PRO A 98 17.82 13.86 -6.56
C PRO A 98 18.29 14.51 -7.86
N SER A 99 19.61 14.73 -7.98
CA SER A 99 20.29 15.29 -9.14
C SER A 99 20.14 14.44 -10.42
N LYS A 100 20.12 13.10 -10.33
CA LYS A 100 19.93 12.24 -11.52
C LYS A 100 18.49 12.30 -12.03
N LYS A 101 17.50 12.38 -11.14
CA LYS A 101 16.09 12.56 -11.50
C LYS A 101 15.86 13.94 -12.15
N LYS A 102 16.50 14.99 -11.63
CA LYS A 102 16.50 16.33 -12.26
C LYS A 102 17.12 16.30 -13.66
N ALA A 103 18.29 15.68 -13.83
CA ALA A 103 18.97 15.62 -15.12
C ALA A 103 18.09 14.98 -16.22
N ARG A 104 17.41 13.87 -15.92
CA ARG A 104 16.48 13.19 -16.85
C ARG A 104 15.25 14.04 -17.20
N ILE A 105 14.75 14.83 -16.24
CA ILE A 105 13.61 15.74 -16.47
C ILE A 105 14.05 16.94 -17.32
N GLU A 106 15.25 17.47 -17.08
CA GLU A 106 15.82 18.59 -17.84
C GLU A 106 16.09 18.19 -19.30
N GLU A 107 16.67 17.00 -19.53
CA GLU A 107 16.91 16.42 -20.87
C GLU A 107 15.61 16.35 -21.71
N TYR A 108 14.53 15.85 -21.11
CA TYR A 108 13.21 15.77 -21.76
C TYR A 108 12.61 17.15 -22.10
N ARG A 109 12.94 18.20 -21.33
CA ARG A 109 12.50 19.58 -21.59
C ARG A 109 13.31 20.22 -22.72
N PHE A 110 14.61 19.97 -22.77
CA PHE A 110 15.47 20.48 -23.86
C PHE A 110 15.11 19.85 -25.21
N GLU A 111 14.79 18.55 -25.24
CA GLU A 111 14.39 17.85 -26.46
C GLU A 111 13.07 18.40 -27.05
N LYS A 112 12.08 18.70 -26.19
CA LYS A 112 10.81 19.31 -26.66
C LYS A 112 10.94 20.78 -27.05
N ILE A 113 11.76 21.58 -26.35
CA ILE A 113 11.97 22.99 -26.68
C ILE A 113 12.79 23.14 -27.97
N GLY A 114 13.75 22.24 -28.22
CA GLY A 114 14.53 22.20 -29.46
C GLY A 114 13.65 22.03 -30.71
N CYS A 115 12.62 21.19 -30.66
CA CYS A 115 11.68 21.03 -31.79
C CYS A 115 10.76 22.24 -32.00
N ILE A 116 10.42 22.99 -30.95
CA ILE A 116 9.52 24.15 -31.05
C ILE A 116 10.24 25.39 -31.63
N LEU A 117 11.56 25.52 -31.43
CA LEU A 117 12.33 26.69 -31.90
C LEU A 117 12.78 26.58 -33.38
N ILE A 118 12.58 25.44 -34.04
CA ILE A 118 13.00 25.20 -35.45
C ILE A 118 11.78 25.17 -36.39
N THR A 119 10.56 25.44 -35.89
CA THR A 119 9.34 25.53 -36.72
C THR A 119 8.85 26.98 -36.78
#